data_AF-A0A2U2BCG1-F1
#
_entry.id   AF-A0A2U2BCG1-F1
#
_cell.length_a   1.000
_cell.length_b   1.000
_cell.length_c   1.000
_cell.angle_alpha   90.00
_cell.angle_beta   90.00
_cell.angle_gamma   90.00
#
_symmetry.space_group_name_H-M   'P 1'
#
loop_
_entity.id
_entity.type
_entity.pdbx_description
1 polymer ?
#
loop_
_entity_poly.entity_id
_entity_poly.type
_entity_poly.pdbx_seq_one_letter_code
_entity_poly.pdbx_strand_id
1 'polypeptide(L)'
;MNDKKLKDCNLREEGINIIGIRRNSGNYIGTPHGETKITEGDELILYGRKKSLHNLEQRKQDSSGQYEHEKAKEEQSKERSIQDKKDEQSQT
;
A
#
# COMPACT_ATOMS: atom_id res chain seq x y z
N MET A 1 12.79 -16.83 -6.30
CA MET A 1 13.39 -15.81 -5.41
C MET A 1 13.00 -14.45 -5.96
N ASN A 2 12.03 -13.77 -5.36
CA ASN A 2 11.50 -12.52 -5.92
C ASN A 2 11.40 -11.46 -4.80
N ASP A 3 12.54 -11.07 -4.26
CA ASP A 3 12.62 -10.03 -3.23
C ASP A 3 12.26 -8.68 -3.86
N LYS A 4 11.03 -8.21 -3.62
CA LYS A 4 10.55 -6.93 -4.16
C LYS A 4 10.76 -5.82 -3.14
N LYS A 5 11.31 -4.68 -3.58
CA LYS A 5 11.43 -3.49 -2.72
C LYS A 5 10.08 -2.82 -2.57
N LEU A 6 9.81 -2.24 -1.40
CA LEU A 6 8.53 -1.57 -1.12
C LEU A 6 8.18 -0.49 -2.15
N LYS A 7 9.18 0.29 -2.59
CA LYS A 7 8.98 1.33 -3.59
C LYS A 7 8.47 0.79 -4.92
N ASP A 8 8.85 -0.43 -5.30
CA ASP A 8 8.46 -1.04 -6.58
C ASP A 8 7.02 -1.60 -6.54
N CYS A 9 6.42 -1.67 -5.34
CA CYS A 9 5.03 -2.11 -5.16
C CYS A 9 4.03 -0.97 -5.39
N ASN A 10 4.45 0.30 -5.26
CA ASN A 10 3.60 1.48 -5.43
C ASN A 10 2.30 1.49 -4.58
N LEU A 11 2.26 0.75 -3.47
CA LEU A 11 1.08 0.65 -2.60
C LEU A 11 0.63 2.02 -2.03
N ARG A 12 1.57 2.95 -1.84
CA ARG A 12 1.26 4.31 -1.39
C ARG A 12 0.42 5.09 -2.39
N GLU A 13 0.59 4.80 -3.68
CA GLU A 13 -0.23 5.40 -4.75
C GLU A 13 -1.65 4.82 -4.73
N GLU A 14 -1.83 3.59 -4.25
CA GLU A 14 -3.14 2.95 -4.00
C GLU A 14 -3.76 3.35 -2.64
N GLY A 15 -3.08 4.20 -1.86
CA GLY A 15 -3.55 4.66 -0.55
C GLY A 15 -3.25 3.70 0.60
N ILE A 16 -2.27 2.82 0.42
CA ILE A 16 -1.88 1.79 1.40
C ILE A 16 -0.46 2.08 1.90
N ASN A 17 -0.32 2.18 3.21
CA ASN A 17 0.95 2.33 3.90
C ASN A 17 1.34 1.02 4.57
N ILE A 18 2.58 0.59 4.36
CA ILE A 18 3.19 -0.45 5.18
C ILE A 18 3.78 0.23 6.40
N ILE A 19 3.26 -0.10 7.58
CA ILE A 19 3.69 0.49 8.85
C ILE A 19 4.68 -0.40 9.61
N GLY A 20 4.73 -1.69 9.27
CA GLY A 20 5.65 -2.65 9.86
C GLY A 20 5.79 -3.94 9.06
N ILE A 21 6.88 -4.65 9.31
CA ILE A 21 7.15 -5.99 8.77
C ILE A 21 7.61 -6.88 9.91
N ARG A 22 6.93 -8.01 10.12
CA ARG A 22 7.41 -9.09 10.99
C ARG A 22 8.05 -10.15 10.10
N ARG A 23 9.36 -10.31 10.24
CA ARG A 23 10.14 -11.34 9.51
C ARG A 23 9.79 -12.71 10.06
N ASN A 24 9.91 -13.73 9.22
CA ASN A 24 9.76 -15.13 9.64
C ASN A 24 10.72 -15.52 10.79
N SER A 25 11.88 -14.85 10.91
CA SER A 25 12.82 -15.05 12.01
C SER A 25 12.34 -14.49 13.36
N GLY A 26 11.18 -13.81 13.41
CA GLY A 26 10.65 -13.11 14.58
C GLY A 26 11.10 -11.65 14.71
N ASN A 27 12.03 -11.18 13.86
CA ASN A 27 12.49 -9.80 13.89
C ASN A 27 11.39 -8.83 13.40
N TYR A 28 11.26 -7.69 14.05
CA TYR A 28 10.31 -6.65 13.66
C TYR A 28 11.03 -5.44 13.05
N ILE A 29 10.54 -4.97 11.90
CA ILE A 29 10.98 -3.73 11.27
C ILE A 29 9.83 -2.73 11.36
N GLY A 30 10.00 -1.71 12.20
CA GLY A 30 9.10 -0.57 12.27
C GLY A 30 9.42 0.47 11.19
N THR A 31 8.38 1.13 10.67
CA THR A 31 8.51 2.22 9.67
C THR A 31 9.45 1.86 8.51
N PRO A 32 9.16 0.79 7.75
CA PRO A 32 10.00 0.39 6.63
C PRO A 32 10.00 1.46 5.53
N HIS A 33 11.12 1.58 4.81
CA HIS A 33 11.33 2.58 3.77
C HIS A 33 11.37 1.94 2.38
N GLY A 34 11.45 2.76 1.33
CA GLY A 34 11.32 2.30 -0.06
C GLY A 34 12.31 1.19 -0.47
N GLU A 35 13.51 1.17 0.12
CA GLU A 35 14.54 0.15 -0.15
C GLU A 35 14.36 -1.13 0.67
N THR A 36 13.48 -1.14 1.68
CA THR A 36 13.17 -2.34 2.44
C THR A 36 12.59 -3.40 1.50
N LYS A 37 13.15 -4.62 1.56
CA LYS A 37 12.70 -5.75 0.74
C LYS A 37 11.64 -6.57 1.49
N ILE A 38 10.62 -7.01 0.76
CA ILE A 38 9.69 -8.05 1.21
C ILE A 38 10.28 -9.39 0.81
N THR A 39 10.32 -10.31 1.77
CA THR A 39 10.79 -11.68 1.59
C THR A 39 9.65 -12.65 1.84
N GLU A 40 9.75 -13.85 1.28
CA GLU A 40 8.77 -14.92 1.50
C GLU A 40 8.66 -15.25 3.01
N GLY A 41 7.43 -15.43 3.49
CA GLY A 41 7.13 -15.66 4.91
C GLY A 41 7.09 -14.40 5.79
N ASP A 42 7.31 -13.21 5.23
CA ASP A 42 7.05 -11.97 5.96
C ASP A 42 5.56 -11.78 6.22
N GLU A 43 5.23 -11.27 7.40
CA GLU A 43 3.92 -10.70 7.69
C GLU A 43 4.00 -9.17 7.59
N LEU A 44 3.19 -8.59 6.71
CA LEU A 44 3.13 -7.14 6.50
C LEU A 44 2.00 -6.53 7.32
N ILE A 45 2.30 -5.46 8.04
CA ILE A 45 1.30 -4.67 8.76
C ILE A 45 0.94 -3.46 7.89
N LEU A 46 -0.31 -3.40 7.46
CA LEU A 46 -0.81 -2.41 6.51
C LEU A 46 -1.80 -1.45 7.17
N TYR A 47 -1.79 -0.20 6.72
CA TYR A 47 -2.79 0.80 7.03
C TYR A 47 -3.31 1.42 5.74
N GLY A 48 -4.62 1.55 5.61
CA GLY A 48 -5.26 2.10 4.43
C GLY A 48 -6.77 2.04 4.53
N ARG A 49 -7.45 2.54 3.50
CA ARG A 49 -8.91 2.47 3.42
C ARG A 49 -9.35 1.01 3.24
N LYS A 50 -10.47 0.63 3.88
CA LYS A 50 -11.02 -0.74 3.82
C LYS A 50 -11.12 -1.28 2.38
N LYS A 51 -11.58 -0.44 1.45
CA LYS A 51 -11.71 -0.80 0.02
C LYS A 51 -10.34 -1.11 -0.60
N SER A 52 -9.33 -0.26 -0.40
CA SER A 52 -7.98 -0.48 -0.95
C SER A 52 -7.35 -1.76 -0.38
N LEU A 53 -7.49 -2.01 0.92
CA LEU A 53 -6.97 -3.23 1.56
C LEU A 53 -7.67 -4.49 1.03
N HIS A 54 -8.99 -4.45 0.85
CA HIS A 54 -9.74 -5.58 0.30
C HIS A 54 -9.39 -5.84 -1.17
N ASN A 55 -9.25 -4.79 -1.99
CA ASN A 55 -8.79 -4.93 -3.36
C ASN A 55 -7.40 -5.56 -3.41
N LEU A 56 -6.47 -5.11 -2.55
CA LEU A 56 -5.12 -5.66 -2.47
C LEU A 56 -5.10 -7.15 -2.13
N GLU A 57 -5.95 -7.58 -1.20
CA GLU A 57 -6.08 -8.99 -0.76
C GLU A 57 -6.54 -9.91 -1.90
N GLN A 58 -7.48 -9.45 -2.72
CA GLN A 58 -8.07 -10.25 -3.80
C GLN A 58 -7.31 -10.15 -5.12
N ARG A 59 -6.37 -9.20 -5.22
CA ARG A 59 -5.67 -8.86 -6.46
C ARG A 59 -4.84 -10.03 -6.99
N LYS A 60 -5.06 -10.36 -8.25
CA LYS A 60 -4.35 -11.45 -8.93
C LYS A 60 -3.04 -10.96 -9.55
N GLN A 61 -2.08 -11.88 -9.67
CA GLN A 61 -0.83 -11.61 -10.39
C GLN A 61 -0.98 -11.86 -11.90
N ASP A 62 -1.94 -11.16 -12.52
CA ASP A 62 -2.25 -11.25 -13.95
C ASP A 62 -2.63 -9.86 -14.51
N SER A 63 -3.08 -9.81 -15.76
CA SER A 63 -3.50 -8.55 -16.41
C SER A 63 -4.69 -7.88 -15.73
N SER A 64 -5.59 -8.66 -15.11
CA SER A 64 -6.73 -8.12 -14.38
C SER A 64 -6.28 -7.41 -13.10
N GLY A 65 -5.31 -7.99 -12.38
CA GLY A 65 -4.74 -7.33 -11.20
C GLY A 65 -3.92 -6.09 -11.53
N GLN A 66 -3.29 -6.01 -12.70
CA GLN A 66 -2.64 -4.78 -13.16
C GLN A 66 -3.68 -3.68 -13.43
N TYR A 67 -4.83 -4.03 -14.01
CA TYR A 67 -5.94 -3.08 -14.17
C TYR A 67 -6.50 -2.61 -12.83
N GLU A 68 -6.68 -3.52 -11.87
CA GLU A 68 -7.11 -3.18 -10.51
C GLU A 68 -6.12 -2.24 -9.81
N HIS A 69 -4.82 -2.45 -10.01
CA HIS A 69 -3.75 -1.59 -9.51
C HIS A 69 -3.89 -0.15 -10.02
N GLU A 70 -3.98 0.05 -11.32
CA GLU A 70 -4.11 1.39 -11.90
C GLU A 70 -5.42 2.07 -11.48
N LYS A 71 -6.52 1.31 -11.44
CA LYS A 71 -7.81 1.80 -10.94
C LYS A 71 -7.72 2.25 -9.47
N ALA A 72 -7.04 1.50 -8.62
CA ALA A 72 -6.87 1.86 -7.22
C ALA A 72 -6.07 3.16 -7.05
N LYS A 73 -5.05 3.40 -7.89
CA LYS A 73 -4.32 4.68 -7.92
C LYS A 73 -5.19 5.85 -8.32
N GLU A 74 -6.00 5.69 -9.36
CA GLU A 74 -6.92 6.73 -9.80
C GLU A 74 -7.94 7.09 -8.71
N GLU A 75 -8.50 6.07 -8.05
CA GLU A 75 -9.43 6.27 -6.93
C GLU A 75 -8.75 6.99 -5.77
N GLN A 76 -7.55 6.57 -5.38
CA GLN A 76 -6.79 7.23 -4.31
C GLN A 76 -6.41 8.67 -4.66
N SER A 77 -6.09 8.97 -5.92
CA SER A 77 -5.82 10.34 -6.37
C SER A 77 -7.03 11.24 -6.15
N LYS A 78 -8.23 10.78 -6.52
CA LYS A 78 -9.51 11.50 -6.28
C LYS A 78 -9.77 11.70 -4.79
N GLU A 79 -9.60 10.65 -3.99
CA GLU A 79 -9.76 10.72 -2.53
C GLU A 79 -8.80 11.71 -1.89
N ARG A 80 -7.54 11.75 -2.33
CA ARG A 80 -6.55 12.72 -1.86
C ARG A 80 -6.99 14.14 -2.17
N SER A 81 -7.40 14.44 -3.40
CA SER A 81 -7.88 15.79 -3.75
C SER A 81 -9.12 16.21 -2.97
N ILE A 82 -10.02 15.28 -2.63
CA ILE A 82 -11.18 15.57 -1.77
C ILE A 82 -10.72 15.85 -0.34
N GLN A 83 -9.78 15.06 0.18
CA GLN A 83 -9.24 15.24 1.52
C GLN A 83 -8.50 16.57 1.66
N ASP A 84 -7.67 16.94 0.69
CA ASP A 84 -6.92 18.22 0.70
C ASP A 84 -7.89 19.41 0.75
N LYS A 85 -8.97 19.40 -0.05
CA LYS A 85 -10.01 20.44 0.00
C LYS A 85 -10.74 20.50 1.35
N LYS A 86 -10.99 19.35 1.98
CA LYS A 86 -11.63 19.29 3.31
C LYS A 86 -10.70 19.83 4.39
N ASP A 87 -9.42 19.52 4.31
CA ASP A 87 -8.41 20.02 5.24
C ASP A 87 -8.30 21.55 5.17
N GLU A 88 -8.20 22.11 3.96
CA GLU A 88 -8.23 23.56 3.71
C GLU A 88 -9.47 24.23 4.32
N GLN A 89 -10.66 23.65 4.09
CA GLN A 89 -11.92 24.17 4.64
C GLN A 89 -11.99 24.08 6.18
N SER A 90 -11.36 23.08 6.79
CA SER A 90 -11.38 22.89 8.25
C SER A 90 -10.48 23.85 9.02
N GLN A 91 -9.58 24.54 8.32
CA GLN A 91 -8.66 25.53 8.89
C GLN A 91 -9.26 26.95 8.93
N THR A 92 -10.48 27.13 8.39
CA THR A 92 -11.19 28.43 8.32
C THR A 92 -12.24 28.54 9.40
#